data_AF-A0A506US84-F1
#
_entry.id   AF-A0A506US84-F1
#
_cell.length_a   1.000
_cell.length_b   1.000
_cell.length_c   1.000
_cell.angle_alpha   90.00
_cell.angle_beta   90.00
_cell.angle_gamma   90.00
#
_symmetry.space_group_name_H-M   'P 1'
#
loop_
_entity.id
_entity.type
_entity.pdbx_description
1 polymer ?
#
loop_
_entity_poly.entity_id
_entity_poly.type
_entity_poly.pdbx_seq_one_letter_code
_entity_poly.pdbx_strand_id
1 'polypeptide(L)'
;MIDILEAQDFLNANKTDQAIKSLKKATDRLKAAGKADNKFMAAEAQLQVAPQHPLPSTHVPQQGQVTWIPVAGEFIVSDTLAPEKKAAIQKANALLKAGKTAEALQNVQIVSSDLDFILYLAPLAQTEGDVNRALVFAQNKNDKEASAALTEALNSLVAVSENFYTTELPAPGAPAAANTAAPAATAPASPAPAAAPAAQPSAQ
;
A
#
# COMPACT_ATOMS: atom_id res chain seq x y z
N MET A 1 -10.40 2.30 7.17
CA MET A 1 -9.87 3.47 7.92
C MET A 1 -10.96 4.28 8.60
N ILE A 2 -12.06 4.64 7.93
CA ILE A 2 -13.15 5.41 8.56
C ILE A 2 -13.67 4.73 9.84
N ASP A 3 -13.91 3.42 9.83
CA ASP A 3 -14.41 2.72 11.03
C ASP A 3 -13.39 2.68 12.18
N ILE A 4 -12.08 2.79 11.88
CA ILE A 4 -11.01 2.86 12.89
C ILE A 4 -11.06 4.23 13.58
N LEU A 5 -11.23 5.31 12.80
CA LEU A 5 -11.40 6.66 13.33
C LEU A 5 -12.70 6.78 14.14
N GLU A 6 -13.81 6.27 13.62
CA GLU A 6 -15.08 6.24 14.37
C GLU A 6 -14.96 5.44 15.68
N ALA A 7 -14.26 4.29 15.65
CA ALA A 7 -14.00 3.52 16.86
C ALA A 7 -13.19 4.31 17.88
N GLN A 8 -12.17 5.05 17.44
CA GLN A 8 -11.34 5.88 18.31
C GLN A 8 -12.16 7.01 18.94
N ASP A 9 -13.00 7.70 18.17
CA ASP A 9 -13.95 8.69 18.68
C ASP A 9 -14.91 8.10 19.72
N PHE A 10 -15.46 6.90 19.46
CA PHE A 10 -16.33 6.23 20.41
C PHE A 10 -15.60 5.82 21.70
N LEU A 11 -14.36 5.33 21.62
CA LEU A 11 -13.56 5.02 22.82
C LEU A 11 -13.28 6.28 23.64
N ASN A 12 -12.89 7.37 22.99
CA ASN A 12 -12.66 8.66 23.66
C ASN A 12 -13.94 9.22 24.31
N ALA A 13 -15.11 8.92 23.73
CA ALA A 13 -16.41 9.26 24.27
C ALA A 13 -16.98 8.25 25.28
N ASN A 14 -16.19 7.24 25.72
CA ASN A 14 -16.61 6.16 26.62
C ASN A 14 -17.80 5.33 26.09
N LYS A 15 -17.97 5.28 24.77
CA LYS A 15 -19.01 4.53 24.05
C LYS A 15 -18.45 3.20 23.55
N THR A 16 -17.89 2.39 24.45
CA THR A 16 -17.19 1.14 24.11
C THR A 16 -18.02 0.20 23.24
N ASP A 17 -19.32 0.06 23.50
CA ASP A 17 -20.19 -0.83 22.72
C ASP A 17 -20.39 -0.34 21.27
N GLN A 18 -20.32 0.97 21.03
CA GLN A 18 -20.32 1.52 19.67
C GLN A 18 -18.95 1.33 19.01
N ALA A 19 -17.86 1.53 19.77
CA ALA A 19 -16.51 1.27 19.29
C ALA A 19 -16.35 -0.19 18.83
N ILE A 20 -16.82 -1.17 19.62
CA ILE A 20 -16.78 -2.60 19.25
C ILE A 20 -17.48 -2.86 17.91
N LYS A 21 -18.62 -2.20 17.64
CA LYS A 21 -19.34 -2.34 16.36
C LYS A 21 -18.51 -1.80 15.20
N SER A 22 -17.90 -0.62 15.36
CA SER A 22 -17.03 -0.04 14.33
C SER A 22 -15.77 -0.87 14.11
N LEU A 23 -15.14 -1.37 15.18
CA LEU A 23 -13.97 -2.25 15.09
C LEU A 23 -14.27 -3.54 14.33
N LYS A 24 -15.43 -4.17 14.56
CA LYS A 24 -15.84 -5.36 13.77
C LYS A 24 -15.97 -5.05 12.29
N LYS A 25 -16.60 -3.91 11.93
CA LYS A 25 -16.68 -3.46 10.53
C LYS A 25 -15.30 -3.19 9.94
N ALA A 26 -14.39 -2.59 10.71
CA ALA A 26 -13.01 -2.37 10.31
C ALA A 26 -12.31 -3.69 9.98
N THR A 27 -12.42 -4.70 10.86
CA THR A 27 -11.86 -6.04 10.66
C THR A 27 -12.40 -6.69 9.38
N ASP A 28 -13.71 -6.63 9.14
CA ASP A 28 -14.31 -7.25 7.95
C ASP A 28 -13.87 -6.54 6.66
N ARG A 29 -13.78 -5.21 6.67
CA ARG A 29 -13.29 -4.41 5.54
C ARG A 29 -11.81 -4.66 5.27
N LEU A 30 -10.99 -4.79 6.31
CA LEU A 30 -9.56 -5.13 6.17
C LEU A 30 -9.40 -6.52 5.56
N LYS A 31 -10.16 -7.51 5.99
CA LYS A 31 -10.16 -8.85 5.37
C LYS A 31 -10.58 -8.82 3.90
N ALA A 32 -11.60 -8.01 3.56
CA ALA A 32 -12.03 -7.84 2.18
C ALA A 32 -10.94 -7.18 1.33
N ALA A 33 -10.31 -6.12 1.85
CA ALA A 33 -9.16 -5.48 1.21
C ALA A 33 -7.98 -6.46 1.07
N GLY A 34 -7.78 -7.34 2.07
CA GLY A 34 -6.87 -8.48 2.07
C GLY A 34 -7.19 -9.55 1.02
N LYS A 35 -8.32 -9.46 0.30
CA LYS A 35 -8.66 -10.31 -0.86
C LYS A 35 -8.75 -9.58 -2.21
N ALA A 36 -8.83 -8.26 -2.21
CA ALA A 36 -8.85 -7.46 -3.45
C ALA A 36 -7.50 -7.50 -4.20
N ASP A 37 -7.50 -7.42 -5.52
CA ASP A 37 -6.27 -7.52 -6.33
C ASP A 37 -5.31 -6.33 -6.17
N ASN A 38 -5.78 -5.22 -5.59
CA ASN A 38 -5.04 -3.96 -5.46
C ASN A 38 -4.11 -3.94 -4.23
N LYS A 39 -3.27 -4.97 -4.05
CA LYS A 39 -2.24 -5.00 -2.99
C LYS A 39 -0.85 -4.78 -3.58
N PHE A 40 0.03 -4.20 -2.77
CA PHE A 40 1.44 -4.03 -3.13
C PHE A 40 2.30 -4.86 -2.19
N MET A 41 3.27 -5.59 -2.71
CA MET A 41 4.22 -6.33 -1.87
C MET A 41 5.60 -5.69 -2.00
N ALA A 42 5.95 -4.85 -1.03
CA ALA A 42 7.21 -4.12 -1.03
C ALA A 42 7.79 -4.09 0.38
N ALA A 43 9.11 -4.00 0.51
CA ALA A 43 9.71 -3.64 1.79
C ALA A 43 9.45 -2.16 2.07
N GLU A 44 9.28 -1.80 3.35
CA GLU A 44 9.00 -0.40 3.71
C GLU A 44 10.12 0.54 3.25
N ALA A 45 11.38 0.10 3.31
CA ALA A 45 12.52 0.87 2.83
C ALA A 45 12.48 1.18 1.32
N GLN A 46 11.65 0.47 0.55
CA GLN A 46 11.44 0.73 -0.87
C GLN A 46 10.30 1.72 -1.12
N LEU A 47 9.48 2.00 -0.10
CA LEU A 47 8.44 3.02 -0.18
C LEU A 47 9.09 4.40 -0.22
N GLN A 48 8.88 5.11 -1.32
CA GLN A 48 9.33 6.49 -1.46
C GLN A 48 8.39 7.39 -0.65
N VAL A 49 8.73 7.62 0.62
CA VAL A 49 7.93 8.46 1.53
C VAL A 49 7.78 9.86 0.96
N ALA A 50 6.54 10.35 0.89
CA ALA A 50 6.25 11.68 0.40
C ALA A 50 6.84 12.74 1.38
N PRO A 51 7.69 13.68 0.91
CA PRO A 51 8.35 14.65 1.79
C PRO A 51 7.40 15.54 2.58
N GLN A 52 6.20 15.78 2.04
CA GLN A 52 5.17 16.62 2.67
C GLN A 52 4.38 15.89 3.77
N HIS A 53 4.51 14.56 3.85
CA HIS A 53 3.89 13.71 4.87
C HIS A 53 4.95 12.83 5.53
N PRO A 54 5.82 13.41 6.38
CA PRO A 54 6.81 12.64 7.10
C PRO A 54 6.14 11.62 8.01
N LEU A 55 6.80 10.47 8.17
CA LEU A 55 6.36 9.45 9.11
C LEU A 55 6.32 10.03 10.54
N PRO A 56 5.31 9.68 11.35
CA PRO A 56 5.25 10.13 12.74
C PRO A 56 6.47 9.61 13.51
N SER A 57 6.93 10.35 14.51
CA SER A 57 8.12 9.96 15.32
C SER A 57 7.95 8.64 16.08
N THR A 58 6.70 8.19 16.24
CA THR A 58 6.31 6.91 16.85
C THR A 58 6.14 5.79 15.82
N HIS A 59 6.45 6.03 14.56
CA HIS A 59 6.40 5.02 13.51
C HIS A 59 7.44 3.92 13.75
N VAL A 60 7.02 2.67 13.61
CA VAL A 60 7.89 1.50 13.74
C VAL A 60 8.07 0.86 12.36
N PRO A 61 9.27 0.94 11.76
CA PRO A 61 9.48 0.44 10.41
C PRO A 61 9.26 -1.06 10.31
N GLN A 62 8.50 -1.47 9.30
CA GLN A 62 8.23 -2.87 9.01
C GLN A 62 9.45 -3.53 8.33
N GLN A 63 9.81 -4.72 8.81
CA GLN A 63 10.96 -5.47 8.32
C GLN A 63 10.55 -6.47 7.22
N GLY A 64 11.39 -6.60 6.20
CA GLY A 64 11.17 -7.56 5.11
C GLY A 64 10.06 -7.13 4.15
N GLN A 65 9.51 -8.10 3.40
CA GLN A 65 8.47 -7.83 2.41
C GLN A 65 7.11 -7.72 3.10
N VAL A 66 6.41 -6.63 2.86
CA VAL A 66 5.15 -6.29 3.51
C VAL A 66 4.06 -6.12 2.47
N THR A 67 2.87 -6.62 2.78
CA THR A 67 1.68 -6.39 1.95
C THR A 67 1.04 -5.07 2.34
N TRP A 68 1.04 -4.11 1.43
CA TRP A 68 0.47 -2.78 1.57
C TRP A 68 -0.88 -2.71 0.86
N ILE A 69 -1.82 -1.99 1.47
CA ILE A 69 -3.13 -1.70 0.89
C ILE A 69 -3.31 -0.19 0.78
N PRO A 70 -3.75 0.34 -0.39
CA PRO A 70 -4.11 1.73 -0.52
C PRO A 70 -5.37 2.03 0.27
N VAL A 71 -5.29 2.99 1.20
CA VAL A 71 -6.41 3.33 2.09
C VAL A 71 -6.96 4.74 1.89
N ALA A 72 -6.15 5.65 1.37
CA ALA A 72 -6.56 7.01 1.00
C ALA A 72 -5.62 7.57 -0.07
N GLY A 73 -6.07 8.57 -0.81
CA GLY A 73 -5.24 9.32 -1.77
C GLY A 73 -5.57 10.80 -1.69
N GLU A 74 -4.55 11.64 -1.90
CA GLU A 74 -4.62 13.09 -1.83
C GLU A 74 -3.97 13.70 -3.08
N PHE A 75 -4.61 14.74 -3.62
CA PHE A 75 -4.05 15.53 -4.73
C PHE A 75 -3.56 16.86 -4.18
N ILE A 76 -2.26 17.11 -4.31
CA ILE A 76 -1.66 18.38 -3.93
C ILE A 76 -1.54 19.24 -5.19
N VAL A 77 -2.15 20.42 -5.12
CA VAL A 77 -2.12 21.42 -6.16
C VAL A 77 -1.09 22.47 -5.75
N SER A 78 0.05 22.53 -6.44
CA SER A 78 0.99 23.64 -6.26
C SER A 78 0.31 24.95 -6.70
N ASP A 79 0.30 25.96 -5.83
CA ASP A 79 -0.60 27.14 -5.90
C ASP A 79 -0.49 28.00 -7.19
N THR A 80 0.54 27.79 -8.02
CA THR A 80 0.65 28.37 -9.37
C THR A 80 0.02 27.48 -10.43
N LEU A 81 -1.28 27.19 -10.30
CA LEU A 81 -2.02 26.55 -11.39
C LEU A 81 -2.30 27.57 -12.50
N ALA A 82 -1.61 27.43 -13.63
CA ALA A 82 -1.86 28.23 -14.83
C ALA A 82 -3.37 28.22 -15.20
N PRO A 83 -3.94 29.32 -15.71
CA PRO A 83 -5.37 29.43 -16.00
C PRO A 83 -5.88 28.33 -16.95
N GLU A 84 -5.06 27.83 -17.90
CA GLU A 84 -5.42 26.69 -18.73
C GLU A 84 -5.70 25.40 -17.93
N LYS A 85 -5.04 25.22 -16.78
CA LYS A 85 -5.13 24.01 -15.94
C LYS A 85 -6.35 24.02 -15.02
N LYS A 86 -6.75 25.20 -14.51
CA LYS A 86 -8.05 25.36 -13.81
C LYS A 86 -9.23 24.97 -14.70
N ALA A 87 -9.17 25.31 -15.99
CA ALA A 87 -10.19 24.93 -16.95
C ALA A 87 -10.26 23.40 -17.16
N ALA A 88 -9.11 22.73 -17.21
CA ALA A 88 -9.05 21.27 -17.33
C ALA A 88 -9.63 20.55 -16.10
N ILE A 89 -9.34 21.01 -14.87
CA ILE A 89 -9.94 20.46 -13.64
C ILE A 89 -11.46 20.69 -13.61
N GLN A 90 -11.93 21.89 -13.97
CA GLN A 90 -13.38 22.15 -14.04
C GLN A 90 -14.07 21.23 -15.07
N LYS A 91 -13.42 20.99 -16.21
CA LYS A 91 -13.93 20.12 -17.26
C LYS A 91 -13.91 18.65 -16.83
N ALA A 92 -12.86 18.20 -16.16
CA ALA A 92 -12.80 16.87 -15.54
C ALA A 92 -13.91 16.70 -14.48
N ASN A 93 -14.14 17.70 -13.64
CA ASN A 93 -15.24 17.68 -12.66
C ASN A 93 -16.62 17.63 -13.32
N ALA A 94 -16.82 18.35 -14.44
CA ALA A 94 -18.05 18.26 -15.21
C ALA A 94 -18.24 16.87 -15.84
N LEU A 95 -17.17 16.27 -16.35
CA LEU A 95 -17.18 14.93 -16.95
C LEU A 95 -17.39 13.83 -15.89
N LEU A 96 -16.80 13.95 -14.70
CA LEU A 96 -17.06 13.06 -13.56
C LEU A 96 -18.51 13.14 -13.12
N LYS A 97 -19.07 14.35 -13.01
CA LYS A 97 -20.50 14.55 -12.72
C LYS A 97 -21.41 13.97 -13.81
N ALA A 98 -20.95 13.92 -15.06
CA ALA A 98 -21.66 13.32 -16.18
C ALA A 98 -21.43 11.79 -16.31
N GLY A 99 -20.71 11.15 -15.38
CA GLY A 99 -20.41 9.72 -15.42
C GLY A 99 -19.36 9.31 -16.47
N LYS A 100 -18.68 10.29 -17.08
CA LYS A 100 -17.68 10.10 -18.14
C LYS A 100 -16.27 10.00 -17.55
N THR A 101 -16.06 8.99 -16.72
CA THR A 101 -14.82 8.83 -15.91
C THR A 101 -13.55 8.70 -16.77
N ALA A 102 -13.60 8.02 -17.91
CA ALA A 102 -12.45 7.87 -18.81
C ALA A 102 -12.04 9.20 -19.49
N GLU A 103 -13.01 10.01 -19.90
CA GLU A 103 -12.78 11.33 -20.50
C GLU A 103 -12.30 12.34 -19.44
N ALA A 104 -12.80 12.22 -18.21
CA ALA A 104 -12.28 13.00 -17.09
C ALA A 104 -10.82 12.64 -16.79
N LEU A 105 -10.46 11.37 -16.85
CA LEU A 105 -9.09 10.89 -16.63
C LEU A 105 -8.09 11.49 -17.63
N GLN A 106 -8.46 11.58 -18.91
CA GLN A 106 -7.63 12.23 -19.94
C GLN A 106 -7.45 13.74 -19.69
N ASN A 107 -8.48 14.42 -19.17
CA ASN A 107 -8.38 15.84 -18.85
C ASN A 107 -7.56 16.11 -17.58
N VAL A 108 -7.58 15.19 -16.61
CA VAL A 108 -6.71 15.25 -15.43
C VAL A 108 -5.25 14.96 -15.80
N GLN A 109 -4.99 14.04 -16.75
CA GLN A 109 -3.64 13.76 -17.26
C GLN A 109 -2.91 14.99 -17.82
N ILE A 110 -3.64 15.96 -18.38
CA ILE A 110 -3.07 17.22 -18.89
C ILE A 110 -2.53 18.09 -17.73
N VAL A 111 -3.02 17.87 -16.52
CA VAL A 111 -2.66 18.63 -15.31
C VAL A 111 -1.77 17.78 -14.38
N SER A 112 -1.69 16.46 -14.58
CA SER A 112 -0.89 15.53 -13.77
C SER A 112 0.59 15.88 -13.65
N SER A 113 1.16 16.65 -14.59
CA SER A 113 2.55 17.11 -14.49
C SER A 113 2.80 18.12 -13.35
N ASP A 114 1.75 18.70 -12.78
CA ASP A 114 1.81 19.71 -11.70
C ASP A 114 0.95 19.32 -10.48
N LEU A 115 0.35 18.13 -10.52
CA LEU A 115 -0.40 17.57 -9.40
C LEU A 115 0.49 16.53 -8.74
N ASP A 116 0.90 16.80 -7.50
CA ASP A 116 1.57 15.79 -6.69
C ASP A 116 0.49 14.89 -6.09
N PHE A 117 0.41 13.64 -6.55
CA PHE A 117 -0.46 12.63 -5.93
C PHE A 117 0.27 11.91 -4.79
N ILE A 118 -0.37 11.90 -3.62
CA ILE A 118 0.08 11.16 -2.45
C ILE A 118 -0.90 10.03 -2.17
N LEU A 119 -0.39 8.81 -2.04
CA LEU A 119 -1.17 7.65 -1.68
C LEU A 119 -0.79 7.18 -0.28
N TYR A 120 -1.78 6.97 0.57
CA TYR A 120 -1.59 6.41 1.91
C TYR A 120 -1.70 4.90 1.83
N LEU A 121 -0.63 4.22 2.22
CA LEU A 121 -0.51 2.78 2.28
C LEU A 121 -0.58 2.31 3.73
N ALA A 122 -1.38 1.28 3.99
CA ALA A 122 -1.45 0.59 5.27
C ALA A 122 -0.78 -0.78 5.17
N PRO A 123 0.10 -1.16 6.12
CA PRO A 123 0.66 -2.51 6.18
C PRO A 123 -0.42 -3.47 6.67
N LEU A 124 -0.90 -4.36 5.80
CA LEU A 124 -2.10 -5.17 6.02
C LEU A 124 -2.03 -5.99 7.32
N ALA A 125 -0.98 -6.80 7.47
CA ALA A 125 -0.87 -7.73 8.59
C ALA A 125 -0.77 -6.99 9.94
N GLN A 126 0.01 -5.90 9.99
CA GLN A 126 0.14 -5.06 11.17
C GLN A 126 -1.18 -4.37 11.50
N THR A 127 -1.83 -3.76 10.50
CA THR A 127 -3.12 -3.07 10.68
C THR A 127 -4.21 -4.04 11.16
N GLU A 128 -4.27 -5.26 10.61
CA GLU A 128 -5.18 -6.30 11.08
C GLU A 128 -4.88 -6.72 12.52
N GLY A 129 -3.60 -6.90 12.85
CA GLY A 129 -3.16 -7.24 14.22
C GLY A 129 -3.57 -6.18 15.23
N ASP A 130 -3.36 -4.91 14.92
CA ASP A 130 -3.63 -3.77 15.79
C ASP A 130 -5.14 -3.55 15.98
N VAL A 131 -5.93 -3.65 14.92
CA VAL A 131 -7.40 -3.55 15.00
C VAL A 131 -7.99 -4.73 15.79
N ASN A 132 -7.47 -5.95 15.60
CA ASN A 132 -7.90 -7.11 16.39
C ASN A 132 -7.53 -6.95 17.87
N ARG A 133 -6.32 -6.46 18.17
CA ARG A 133 -5.88 -6.17 19.55
C ARG A 133 -6.77 -5.12 20.20
N ALA A 134 -7.08 -4.03 19.48
CA ALA A 134 -8.01 -3.00 19.94
C ALA A 134 -9.41 -3.56 20.22
N LEU A 135 -9.91 -4.45 19.35
CA LEU A 135 -11.21 -5.11 19.54
C LEU A 135 -11.22 -5.98 20.81
N VAL A 136 -10.16 -6.75 21.06
CA VAL A 136 -10.03 -7.56 22.28
C VAL A 136 -9.98 -6.67 23.52
N PHE A 137 -9.21 -5.57 23.50
CA PHE A 137 -9.16 -4.63 24.62
C PHE A 137 -10.52 -3.97 24.88
N ALA A 138 -11.20 -3.50 23.84
CA ALA A 138 -12.52 -2.89 23.96
C ALA A 138 -13.57 -3.90 24.51
N GLN A 139 -13.51 -5.17 24.09
CA GLN A 139 -14.37 -6.23 24.64
C GLN A 139 -14.13 -6.47 26.13
N ASN A 140 -12.89 -6.29 26.59
CA ASN A 140 -12.51 -6.36 28.00
C ASN A 140 -12.69 -5.02 28.75
N LYS A 141 -13.42 -4.05 28.16
CA LYS A 141 -13.63 -2.69 28.71
C LYS A 141 -12.33 -1.94 29.01
N ASN A 142 -11.28 -2.27 28.28
CA ASN A 142 -9.98 -1.66 28.40
C ASN A 142 -9.77 -0.61 27.30
N ASP A 143 -10.49 0.51 27.43
CA ASP A 143 -10.62 1.50 26.36
C ASP A 143 -9.32 2.26 26.07
N LYS A 144 -8.45 2.39 27.08
CA LYS A 144 -7.14 3.04 26.95
C LYS A 144 -6.21 2.21 26.08
N GLU A 145 -6.04 0.93 26.40
CA GLU A 145 -5.24 0.01 25.59
C GLU A 145 -5.84 -0.20 24.19
N ALA A 146 -7.18 -0.16 24.08
CA ALA A 146 -7.84 -0.21 22.77
C ALA A 146 -7.49 1.02 21.92
N SER A 147 -7.55 2.23 22.49
CA SER A 147 -7.21 3.47 21.78
C SER A 147 -5.72 3.53 21.42
N ALA A 148 -4.84 3.03 22.28
CA ALA A 148 -3.41 2.92 22.00
C ALA A 148 -3.15 2.00 20.79
N ALA A 149 -3.78 0.83 20.74
CA ALA A 149 -3.64 -0.08 19.59
C ALA A 149 -4.17 0.54 18.28
N LEU A 150 -5.27 1.31 18.31
CA LEU A 150 -5.74 2.03 17.11
C LEU A 150 -4.77 3.15 16.69
N THR A 151 -4.13 3.80 17.66
CA THR A 151 -3.11 4.81 17.39
C THR A 151 -1.89 4.19 16.71
N GLU A 152 -1.47 2.99 17.13
CA GLU A 152 -0.41 2.23 16.47
C GLU A 152 -0.79 1.88 15.02
N ALA A 153 -2.02 1.43 14.79
CA ALA A 153 -2.53 1.16 13.43
C ALA A 153 -2.46 2.41 12.54
N LEU A 154 -2.88 3.57 13.05
CA LEU A 154 -2.84 4.84 12.31
C LEU A 154 -1.42 5.36 12.07
N ASN A 155 -0.52 5.17 13.04
CA ASN A 155 0.88 5.57 12.91
C ASN A 155 1.67 4.66 11.95
N SER A 156 1.17 3.46 11.66
CA SER A 156 1.77 2.53 10.69
C SER A 156 1.55 2.93 9.23
N LEU A 157 0.71 3.93 8.96
CA LEU A 157 0.44 4.40 7.60
C LEU A 157 1.67 5.09 7.01
N VAL A 158 1.95 4.77 5.76
CA VAL A 158 3.03 5.38 4.98
C VAL A 158 2.42 6.13 3.80
N ALA A 159 2.69 7.44 3.73
CA ALA A 159 2.33 8.25 2.57
C ALA A 159 3.43 8.12 1.50
N VAL A 160 3.07 7.66 0.30
CA VAL A 160 3.99 7.49 -0.83
C VAL A 160 3.63 8.40 -2.00
N SER A 161 4.63 8.89 -2.74
CA SER A 161 4.43 9.73 -3.93
C SER A 161 4.13 8.94 -5.21
N GLU A 162 3.51 9.59 -6.20
CA GLU A 162 3.05 9.03 -7.49
C GLU A 162 4.11 8.21 -8.25
N ASN A 163 5.40 8.55 -8.13
CA ASN A 163 6.49 7.85 -8.83
C ASN A 163 6.67 6.38 -8.38
N PHE A 164 6.33 6.07 -7.13
CA PHE A 164 6.29 4.70 -6.61
C PHE A 164 5.05 3.94 -7.15
N TYR A 165 3.90 4.62 -7.24
CA TYR A 165 2.67 4.06 -7.77
C TYR A 165 2.80 3.67 -9.25
N THR A 166 3.35 4.52 -10.11
CA THR A 166 3.37 4.24 -11.57
C THR A 166 4.36 3.15 -11.99
N THR A 167 5.35 2.84 -11.15
CA THR A 167 6.40 1.85 -11.45
C THR A 167 6.01 0.45 -10.96
N GLU A 168 5.28 0.36 -9.85
CA GLU A 168 4.94 -0.89 -9.18
C GLU A 168 3.47 -1.32 -9.39
N LEU A 169 2.62 -0.45 -9.98
CA LEU A 169 1.31 -0.87 -10.50
C LEU A 169 1.33 -1.21 -11.98
N PRO A 170 0.60 -2.26 -12.41
CA PRO A 170 0.14 -2.29 -13.77
C PRO A 170 -0.76 -1.06 -13.99
N ALA A 171 -0.36 -0.21 -14.94
CA ALA A 171 -1.13 0.98 -15.29
C ALA A 171 -2.62 0.62 -15.51
N PRO A 172 -3.58 1.44 -15.02
CA PRO A 172 -4.99 1.20 -15.27
C PRO A 172 -5.24 1.22 -16.79
N GLY A 173 -5.45 0.03 -17.37
CA GLY A 173 -5.66 -0.14 -18.82
C GLY A 173 -4.47 -0.71 -19.61
N ALA A 174 -3.36 -1.09 -18.98
CA ALA A 174 -2.37 -1.94 -19.64
C ALA A 174 -2.96 -3.37 -19.79
N PRO A 175 -3.06 -3.94 -21.00
CA PRO A 175 -3.38 -5.35 -21.13
C PRO A 175 -2.33 -6.14 -20.35
N ALA A 176 -2.80 -7.09 -19.52
CA ALA A 176 -1.94 -8.00 -18.78
C ALA A 176 -0.91 -8.60 -19.75
N ALA A 177 0.34 -8.12 -19.66
CA ALA A 177 1.43 -8.72 -20.40
C ALA A 177 1.62 -10.11 -19.80
N ALA A 178 1.16 -11.10 -20.57
CA ALA A 178 1.41 -12.49 -20.32
C ALA A 178 2.90 -12.67 -20.00
N ASN A 179 3.12 -13.28 -18.84
CA ASN A 179 4.36 -13.86 -18.37
C ASN A 179 5.16 -14.48 -19.54
N THR A 180 6.11 -13.74 -20.10
CA THR A 180 7.12 -14.29 -21.00
C THR A 180 8.40 -14.42 -20.21
N ALA A 181 8.54 -15.62 -19.67
CA ALA A 181 9.78 -16.35 -19.47
C ALA A 181 10.97 -15.58 -18.87
N ALA A 182 11.29 -15.95 -17.63
CA ALA A 182 12.63 -15.94 -17.08
C ALA A 182 13.69 -16.34 -18.13
N PRO A 183 14.88 -15.70 -18.15
CA PRO A 183 16.04 -16.32 -18.76
C PRO A 183 16.39 -17.55 -17.92
N ALA A 184 16.28 -18.71 -18.55
CA ALA A 184 16.64 -20.00 -17.99
C ALA A 184 18.06 -19.95 -17.39
N ALA A 185 18.16 -20.21 -16.08
CA ALA A 185 19.40 -20.66 -15.47
C ALA A 185 19.76 -22.02 -16.08
N THR A 186 20.87 -22.07 -16.81
CA THR A 186 21.45 -23.29 -17.36
C THR A 186 21.92 -24.19 -16.22
N ALA A 187 21.33 -25.38 -16.14
CA ALA A 187 21.73 -26.45 -15.23
C ALA A 187 23.15 -26.95 -15.53
N PRO A 188 23.97 -27.32 -14.52
CA PRO A 188 25.19 -28.06 -14.76
C PRO A 188 24.86 -29.53 -14.99
N ALA A 189 25.20 -30.05 -16.17
CA ALA A 189 25.17 -31.48 -16.46
C ALA A 189 26.41 -32.16 -15.87
N SER A 190 26.19 -33.10 -14.95
CA SER A 190 27.16 -34.15 -14.63
C SER A 190 27.31 -35.12 -15.81
N PRO A 191 28.52 -35.65 -16.07
CA PRO A 191 28.65 -36.94 -16.73
C PRO A 191 29.39 -37.95 -15.83
N ALA A 192 28.96 -39.21 -15.91
CA ALA A 192 29.67 -40.41 -15.47
C ALA A 192 29.60 -41.44 -16.62
N PRO A 193 30.34 -42.57 -16.65
CA PRO A 193 31.68 -42.90 -16.13
C PRO A 193 32.62 -43.58 -17.17
N ALA A 194 33.83 -43.95 -16.71
CA ALA A 194 34.72 -45.06 -17.13
C ALA A 194 35.63 -44.95 -18.39
N ALA A 195 36.96 -44.90 -18.14
CA ALA A 195 37.95 -45.88 -18.61
C ALA A 195 39.37 -45.55 -18.08
N ALA A 196 39.99 -46.49 -17.36
CA ALA A 196 41.44 -46.59 -17.12
C ALA A 196 42.13 -47.21 -18.38
N PRO A 197 43.47 -47.37 -18.50
CA PRO A 197 44.53 -47.26 -17.49
C PRO A 197 45.88 -46.62 -17.94
N ALA A 198 46.85 -46.65 -17.01
CA ALA A 198 48.32 -46.70 -17.18
C ALA A 198 49.12 -45.40 -17.37
N ALA A 199 49.89 -45.03 -16.33
CA ALA A 199 51.36 -45.06 -16.29
C ALA A 199 51.94 -43.97 -15.34
N GLN A 200 52.50 -44.41 -14.21
CA GLN A 200 53.63 -43.75 -13.53
C GLN A 200 54.85 -43.70 -14.49
N PRO A 201 55.84 -42.78 -14.35
CA PRO A 201 56.66 -42.68 -13.13
C PRO A 201 57.34 -41.32 -12.78
N SER A 202 57.81 -41.27 -11.52
CA SER A 202 59.06 -40.63 -11.00
C SER A 202 59.25 -39.12 -10.82
N ALA A 203 59.53 -38.79 -9.54
CA ALA A 203 60.65 -37.99 -9.00
C ALA A 203 60.71 -36.46 -9.23
N GLN A 204 60.58 -35.67 -8.16
CA GLN A 204 61.69 -35.30 -7.25
C GLN A 204 61.17 -34.69 -5.96
#